data_AF-A0A920KPV2-F1
#
_entry.id   AF-A0A920KPV2-F1
#
_cell.length_a   1.000
_cell.length_b   1.000
_cell.length_c   1.000
_cell.angle_alpha   90.00
_cell.angle_beta   90.00
_cell.angle_gamma   90.00
#
_symmetry.space_group_name_H-M   'P 1'
#
loop_
_entity.id
_entity.type
_entity.pdbx_description
1 polymer ?
#
loop_
_entity_poly.entity_id
_entity_poly.type
_entity_poly.pdbx_seq_one_letter_code
_entity_poly.pdbx_strand_id
1 'polypeptide(L)' 'MGEYYRDRGEDALIIYDDLSKQAVAYRQISLLLRRPPGREAYPGDVFYLHSRLARASREVNADYVEQFTGGK' A
#
# COMPACT_ATOMS: atom_id res chain seq x y z
N MET A 1 -9.38 5.30 0.71
CA MET A 1 -9.87 6.67 0.45
C MET A 1 -9.25 7.25 -0.82
N GLY A 2 -7.93 7.43 -0.93
CA GLY A 2 -7.32 7.99 -2.15
C GLY A 2 -7.67 7.24 -3.45
N GLU A 3 -7.76 5.91 -3.39
CA GLU A 3 -8.16 5.08 -4.55
C GLU A 3 -9.56 5.41 -5.08
N TYR A 4 -10.47 5.87 -4.22
CA TYR A 4 -11.84 6.24 -4.63
C TYR A 4 -11.84 7.39 -5.64
N TYR A 5 -10.97 8.38 -5.43
CA TYR A 5 -10.80 9.54 -6.29
C TYR A 5 -10.03 9.15 -7.55
N ARG A 6 -8.91 8.41 -7.40
CA ARG A 6 -8.12 7.87 -8.52
C ARG A 6 -8.98 7.10 -9.52
N ASP A 7 -9.83 6.19 -9.02
CA ASP A 7 -10.63 5.31 -9.87
C ASP A 7 -11.78 6.05 -10.58
N ARG A 8 -12.05 7.31 -10.21
CA ARG A 8 -13.00 8.21 -10.88
C ARG A 8 -12.33 9.23 -11.79
N GLY A 9 -11.02 9.14 -11.97
CA GLY A 9 -10.26 10.10 -12.77
C GLY A 9 -9.97 11.42 -12.06
N GLU A 10 -10.14 11.48 -10.74
CA GLU A 10 -9.75 12.63 -9.92
C GLU A 10 -8.33 12.44 -9.35
N ASP A 11 -7.60 13.54 -9.21
CA ASP A 11 -6.28 13.55 -8.59
C ASP A 11 -6.38 13.43 -7.06
N ALA A 12 -5.55 12.57 -6.48
CA ALA A 12 -5.46 12.39 -5.04
C ALA A 12 -4.01 12.33 -4.56
N LEU A 13 -3.74 13.00 -3.44
CA LEU A 13 -2.46 12.96 -2.74
C LEU A 13 -2.62 12.16 -1.43
N ILE A 14 -1.69 11.23 -1.18
CA ILE A 14 -1.61 10.49 0.08
C ILE A 14 -0.19 10.59 0.64
N ILE A 15 -0.09 10.89 1.94
CA ILE A 15 1.17 10.99 2.67
C ILE A 15 1.13 10.01 3.84
N TYR A 16 2.15 9.16 3.96
CA TYR A 16 2.28 8.20 5.05
C TYR A 16 3.35 8.68 6.02
N ASP A 17 2.94 9.07 7.23
CA ASP A 17 3.81 9.52 8.32
C ASP A 17 3.73 8.55 9.52
N ASP A 18 4.66 7.61 9.70
CA ASP A 18 5.78 7.27 8.83
C ASP A 18 5.83 5.76 8.56
N LEU A 19 6.43 5.39 7.43
CA LEU A 19 6.52 3.98 7.02
C LEU A 19 7.50 3.17 7.90
N SER A 20 8.46 3.83 8.54
CA SER A 20 9.44 3.17 9.43
C SER A 20 8.79 2.64 10.71
N LYS A 21 7.93 3.43 11.36
CA LYS A 21 7.11 3.07 12.51
C LYS A 21 6.10 1.98 12.11
N GLN A 22 5.53 2.04 10.92
CA GLN A 22 4.68 0.97 10.40
C GLN A 22 5.46 -0.36 10.30
N ALA A 23 6.68 -0.35 9.77
CA ALA A 23 7.52 -1.55 9.68
C ALA A 23 7.84 -2.11 11.08
N VAL A 24 8.17 -1.25 12.04
CA VAL A 24 8.44 -1.66 13.43
C VAL A 24 7.20 -2.30 14.08
N ALA A 25 6.01 -1.73 13.86
CA ALA A 25 4.76 -2.32 14.35
C ALA A 25 4.47 -3.67 13.70
N TYR A 26 4.70 -3.80 12.38
CA TYR A 26 4.52 -5.08 11.67
C TYR A 26 5.50 -6.15 12.14
N ARG A 27 6.74 -5.75 12.46
CA ARG A 27 7.74 -6.61 13.08
C ARG A 27 7.26 -7.13 14.43
N GLN A 28 6.74 -6.26 15.29
CA GLN A 28 6.24 -6.66 16.60
C GLN A 28 5.12 -7.69 16.48
N ILE A 29 4.15 -7.47 15.59
CA ILE A 29 3.06 -8.42 15.33
C ILE A 29 3.63 -9.75 14.83
N SER A 30 4.56 -9.71 13.89
CA SER A 30 5.15 -10.93 13.30
C SER A 30 5.93 -11.76 14.33
N LEU A 31 6.64 -11.10 15.24
CA LEU A 31 7.35 -11.77 16.33
C LEU A 31 6.40 -12.38 17.36
N LEU A 32 5.30 -11.68 17.70
CA LEU A 32 4.25 -12.23 18.57
C LEU A 32 3.60 -13.47 17.97
N LEU A 33 3.43 -13.49 16.64
CA LEU A 33 2.92 -14.64 15.89
C LEU A 33 3.98 -15.72 15.61
N ARG A 34 5.20 -15.57 16.17
CA ARG A 34 6.33 -16.51 15.99
C ARG A 34 6.69 -16.76 14.53
N ARG A 35 6.51 -15.77 13.65
CA ARG A 35 7.00 -15.86 12.27
C ARG A 35 8.54 -15.83 12.27
N PRO A 36 9.21 -16.61 11.41
CA PRO A 36 10.67 -16.59 11.31
C PRO A 36 11.21 -15.19 11.00
N PRO A 37 12.09 -14.62 11.84
CA PRO A 37 12.71 -13.33 11.58
C PRO A 37 13.88 -13.46 10.59
N GLY A 38 14.08 -12.42 9.77
CA GLY A 38 15.23 -12.25 8.89
C GLY A 38 16.17 -11.13 9.36
N ARG A 39 16.63 -10.31 8.42
CA ARG A 39 17.51 -9.16 8.71
C ARG A 39 16.86 -8.19 9.70
N GLU A 40 17.61 -7.76 10.71
CA GLU A 40 17.16 -6.80 11.76
C GLU A 40 15.85 -7.21 12.46
N ALA A 41 15.62 -8.52 12.54
CA ALA A 41 14.42 -9.15 13.08
C ALA A 41 13.10 -8.82 12.35
N TYR A 42 13.15 -8.23 11.15
CA TYR A 42 11.96 -8.05 10.32
C TYR A 42 11.52 -9.37 9.69
N PRO A 43 10.21 -9.56 9.44
CA PRO A 43 9.72 -10.73 8.70
C PRO A 43 10.13 -10.65 7.23
N GLY A 44 10.24 -11.80 6.56
CA GLY A 44 10.72 -11.88 5.17
C GLY A 44 9.84 -11.15 4.14
N ASP A 45 8.57 -10.89 4.48
CA ASP A 45 7.59 -10.18 3.65
C ASP A 45 7.51 -8.66 3.95
N VAL A 46 8.45 -8.10 4.73
CA VAL A 46 8.47 -6.64 5.01
C VAL A 46 8.56 -5.80 3.73
N PHE A 47 9.29 -6.26 2.71
CA PHE A 47 9.32 -5.62 1.39
C PHE A 47 7.97 -5.69 0.67
N TYR A 48 7.27 -6.81 0.80
CA TYR A 48 5.94 -6.98 0.22
C TYR A 48 4.91 -6.02 0.85
N LEU A 49 5.00 -5.80 2.17
CA LEU A 49 4.13 -4.87 2.89
C LEU A 49 4.16 -3.47 2.28
N HIS A 50 5.36 -2.91 2.05
CA HIS A 50 5.50 -1.56 1.51
C HIS A 50 5.33 -1.50 -0.01
N SER A 51 5.80 -2.49 -0.75
CA SER A 51 5.64 -2.50 -2.21
C SER A 51 4.18 -2.59 -2.64
N ARG A 52 3.33 -3.33 -1.93
CA ARG A 52 1.89 -3.36 -2.19
C ARG A 52 1.23 -2.00 -1.97
N LEU A 53 1.63 -1.31 -0.90
CA LEU A 53 1.11 0.02 -0.56
C LEU A 53 1.54 1.07 -1.59
N ALA A 54 2.80 1.05 -2.02
CA ALA A 54 3.30 1.93 -3.08
C ALA A 54 2.64 1.64 -4.44
N ARG A 55 2.39 0.37 -4.77
CA ARG A 55 1.74 -0.03 -6.04
C ARG A 55 0.30 0.49 -6.16
N ALA A 56 -0.36 0.80 -5.05
CA ALA A 56 -1.68 1.44 -5.06
C ALA A 56 -1.62 2.92 -5.48
N SER A 57 -0.49 3.60 -5.26
CA SER A 57 -0.29 5.00 -5.66
C SER A 57 0.25 5.07 -7.09
N ARG A 58 -0.62 4.81 -8.07
CA ARG A 58 -0.29 4.84 -9.51
C ARG A 58 -1.35 5.59 -10.29
N GLU A 59 -0.96 6.11 -11.45
CA GLU A 59 -1.89 6.61 -12.45
C GLU A 59 -2.64 5.45 -13.13
N VAL A 60 -3.87 5.71 -13.57
CA VAL A 60 -4.73 4.77 -14.28
C VAL A 60 -5.07 5.33 -15.67
N ASN A 61 -5.14 4.46 -16.67
CA ASN A 61 -5.48 4.87 -18.05
C ASN A 61 -6.95 5.35 -18.12
N ALA A 62 -7.23 6.26 -19.05
CA ALA A 62 -8.57 6.75 -19.35
C ALA A 62 -9.55 5.60 -19.67
N ASP A 63 -9.13 4.60 -20.46
CA ASP A 63 -9.98 3.43 -20.78
C ASP A 63 -10.44 2.68 -19.53
N TYR A 64 -9.58 2.62 -18.50
CA TYR A 64 -9.91 1.97 -17.23
C TYR A 64 -10.94 2.78 -16.46
N VAL A 65 -10.78 4.10 -16.42
CA VAL A 65 -11.72 5.01 -15.74
C VAL A 65 -13.09 4.93 -16.42
N GLU A 66 -13.14 4.99 -17.76
CA GLU A 66 -14.39 4.93 -18.51
C GLU A 66 -15.16 3.61 -18.27
N GLN A 67 -14.45 2.48 -18.27
CA GLN A 67 -15.03 1.17 -17.93
C GLN A 67 -15.52 1.11 -16.48
N PHE A 68 -14.78 1.73 -15.56
CA PHE A 68 -15.10 1.70 -14.13
C PHE A 68 -16.28 2.60 -13.77
N THR A 69 -16.38 3.79 -14.36
CA THR A 69 -17.47 4.74 -14.12
C THR A 69 -18.70 4.46 -15.01
N GLY A 70 -18.55 3.62 -16.02
CA GLY A 70 -19.63 3.28 -16.97
C GLY A 70 -19.96 4.44 -17.92
N GLY A 71 -18.93 5.21 -18.32
CA GLY A 71 -19.08 6.37 -19.21
C GLY A 71 -19.69 7.62 -18.55
N LYS A 72 -19.66 7.69 -17.21
CA LYS A 72 -20.04 8.87 -16.44
C LYS A 72 -18.83 9.63 -15.90
#